data_AF-A0A0F9AS96-F1
#
_entry.id   AF-A0A0F9AS96-F1
#
_cell.length_a   1.000
_cell.length_b   1.000
_cell.length_c   1.000
_cell.angle_alpha   90.00
_cell.angle_beta   90.00
_cell.angle_gamma   90.00
#
_symmetry.space_group_name_H-M   'P 1'
#
loop_
_entity.id
_entity.type
_entity.pdbx_description
1 polymer ?
#
loop_
_entity_poly.entity_id
_entity_poly.type
_entity_poly.pdbx_seq_one_letter_code
_entity_poly.pdbx_strand_id
1 'polypeptide(L)'
;GYGRITEGGDNGKELAAHRVAWELAFGPIPEGLSVCHRCDNPPCVRPDHLFLGTHSDNILDALAKGRLDPVKMGQYNAKLSEHDVIEIRNLFSSATATRTQLAERYGVTRTTIEYVTKGSTWQHVGGPIV
;
A
#
# COMPACT_ATOMS: atom_id res chain seq x y z
N GLY A 1 -12.51 14.11 -2.89
CA GLY A 1 -11.09 14.50 -3.04
C GLY A 1 -10.74 15.58 -2.03
N TYR A 2 -9.45 15.87 -1.82
CA TYR A 2 -9.01 16.96 -0.92
C TYR A 2 -9.22 18.32 -1.59
N GLY A 3 -9.65 19.32 -0.82
CA GLY A 3 -9.67 20.72 -1.26
C GLY A 3 -8.25 21.26 -1.43
N ARG A 4 -8.06 22.15 -2.41
CA ARG A 4 -6.76 22.71 -2.79
C ARG A 4 -6.87 24.24 -2.90
N ILE A 5 -5.80 24.94 -2.50
CA ILE A 5 -5.69 26.41 -2.52
C ILE A 5 -4.37 26.74 -3.22
N THR A 6 -4.37 27.73 -4.12
CA THR A 6 -3.15 28.17 -4.81
C THR A 6 -2.60 29.42 -4.14
N GLU A 7 -1.38 29.34 -3.62
CA GLU A 7 -0.66 30.49 -3.05
C GLU A 7 0.17 31.17 -4.16
N GLY A 8 -0.15 32.42 -4.52
CA GLY A 8 0.67 33.22 -5.44
C GLY A 8 0.20 33.32 -6.90
N GLY A 9 -1.06 33.00 -7.20
CA GLY A 9 -1.65 33.17 -8.54
C GLY A 9 -1.25 32.06 -9.54
N ASP A 10 -1.17 32.37 -10.83
CA ASP A 10 -1.05 31.38 -11.94
C ASP A 10 0.21 30.49 -11.89
N ASN A 11 1.25 30.89 -11.14
CA ASN A 11 2.47 30.10 -10.88
C ASN A 11 2.62 29.68 -9.42
N GLY A 12 1.52 29.75 -8.66
CA GLY A 12 1.50 29.54 -7.23
C GLY A 12 1.67 28.08 -6.80
N LYS A 13 2.06 27.88 -5.54
CA LYS A 13 2.13 26.53 -4.97
C LYS A 13 0.73 26.05 -4.60
N GLU A 14 0.43 24.82 -4.96
CA GLU A 14 -0.80 24.17 -4.56
C GLU A 14 -0.69 23.66 -3.12
N LEU A 15 -1.49 24.22 -2.23
CA LEU A 15 -1.58 23.88 -0.82
C LEU A 15 -2.83 23.06 -0.56
N ALA A 16 -2.72 22.07 0.33
CA ALA A 16 -3.88 21.31 0.77
C ALA A 16 -4.73 22.15 1.75
N ALA A 17 -6.01 22.32 1.47
CA ALA A 17 -6.88 23.23 2.21
C ALA A 17 -6.96 22.89 3.72
N HIS A 18 -6.95 21.60 4.07
CA HIS A 18 -6.98 21.16 5.47
C HIS A 18 -5.67 21.44 6.22
N ARG A 19 -4.52 21.49 5.52
CA ARG A 19 -3.23 21.88 6.13
C ARG A 19 -3.19 23.37 6.40
N VAL A 20 -3.66 24.18 5.46
CA VAL A 20 -3.81 25.64 5.66
C VAL A 20 -4.76 25.92 6.82
N ALA A 21 -5.90 25.24 6.89
CA ALA A 21 -6.84 25.39 7.99
C ALA A 21 -6.24 25.01 9.35
N TRP A 22 -5.40 23.98 9.41
CA TRP A 22 -4.64 23.63 10.61
C TRP A 22 -3.67 24.74 11.00
N GLU A 23 -2.83 25.20 10.06
CA GLU A 23 -1.80 26.21 10.34
C GLU A 23 -2.39 27.54 10.81
N LEU A 24 -3.53 27.94 10.27
CA LEU A 24 -4.26 29.14 10.70
C LEU A 24 -4.85 29.01 12.11
N ALA A 25 -5.29 27.81 12.51
CA ALA A 25 -5.97 27.59 13.78
C ALA A 25 -5.01 27.24 14.93
N PHE A 26 -3.95 26.48 14.65
CA PHE A 26 -3.08 25.86 15.66
C PHE A 26 -1.59 26.18 15.47
N GLY A 27 -1.22 26.78 14.34
CA GLY A 27 0.17 27.07 14.00
C GLY A 27 0.86 25.94 13.23
N PRO A 28 2.19 26.00 13.09
CA PRO A 28 2.95 25.20 12.13
C PRO A 28 2.79 23.70 12.37
N ILE A 29 2.73 22.93 11.27
CA ILE A 29 2.72 21.47 11.31
C ILE A 29 4.15 21.00 11.63
N PRO A 30 4.39 20.27 12.73
CA PRO A 30 5.71 19.75 13.05
C PRO A 30 6.24 18.78 11.98
N GLU A 31 7.55 18.71 11.83
CA GLU A 31 8.20 17.81 10.87
C GLU A 31 7.82 16.35 11.14
N GLY A 32 7.59 15.57 10.07
CA GLY A 32 7.19 14.16 10.16
C GLY A 32 5.72 13.93 10.50
N LEU A 33 4.94 14.98 10.78
CA LEU A 33 3.51 14.88 11.05
C LEU A 33 2.66 15.28 9.85
N SER A 34 1.51 14.65 9.73
CA SER A 34 0.48 14.93 8.73
C SER A 34 -0.82 15.34 9.43
N VAL A 35 -1.60 16.20 8.78
CA VAL A 35 -2.93 16.57 9.25
C VAL A 35 -3.93 15.53 8.76
N CYS A 36 -4.56 14.84 9.69
CA CYS A 36 -5.51 13.75 9.46
C CYS A 36 -6.94 14.17 9.83
N HIS A 37 -7.93 13.49 9.25
CA HIS A 37 -9.35 13.75 9.47
C HIS A 37 -9.97 12.74 10.45
N ARG A 38 -10.57 13.20 11.54
CA ARG A 38 -11.39 12.34 12.42
C ARG A 38 -12.67 11.87 11.73
N CYS A 39 -13.21 12.72 10.87
CA CYS A 39 -14.50 12.51 10.19
C CYS A 39 -14.39 11.71 8.88
N ASP A 40 -13.17 11.35 8.45
CA ASP A 40 -12.91 10.62 7.20
C ASP A 40 -13.54 11.25 5.95
N ASN A 41 -13.75 12.56 5.97
CA ASN A 41 -14.32 13.36 4.88
C ASN A 41 -13.24 14.29 4.31
N PRO A 42 -12.52 13.90 3.23
CA PRO A 42 -11.35 14.64 2.72
C PRO A 42 -11.54 16.14 2.40
N PRO A 43 -12.73 16.61 1.96
CA PRO A 43 -13.02 18.04 1.80
C PRO A 43 -13.13 18.84 3.12
N CYS A 44 -13.24 18.19 4.29
CA CYS A 44 -13.45 18.88 5.56
C CYS A 44 -12.21 19.68 5.98
N VAL A 45 -12.43 20.92 6.41
CA VAL A 45 -11.39 21.86 6.88
C VAL A 45 -11.67 22.39 8.29
N ARG A 46 -12.67 21.83 8.99
CA ARG A 46 -13.06 22.27 10.34
C ARG A 46 -11.95 21.91 11.33
N PRO A 47 -11.32 22.87 12.04
CA PRO A 47 -10.12 22.59 12.85
C PRO A 47 -10.29 21.51 13.92
N ASP A 48 -11.46 21.43 14.55
CA ASP A 48 -11.82 20.41 15.55
C ASP A 48 -11.98 18.98 14.98
N HIS A 49 -12.14 18.85 13.66
CA HIS A 49 -12.14 17.57 12.94
C HIS A 49 -10.76 17.14 12.47
N LEU A 50 -9.75 17.98 12.67
CA LEU A 50 -8.38 17.72 12.26
C LEU A 50 -7.53 17.29 13.47
N PHE A 51 -6.50 16.51 13.22
CA PHE A 51 -5.49 16.14 14.22
C PHE A 51 -4.16 15.87 13.54
N LEU A 52 -3.06 15.97 14.29
CA LEU A 52 -1.73 15.55 13.81
C LEU A 52 -1.56 14.06 14.04
N GLY A 53 -1.14 13.35 13.00
CA GLY A 53 -0.74 11.94 13.08
C GLY A 53 0.56 11.72 12.33
N THR A 54 1.34 10.73 12.77
CA THR A 54 2.44 10.22 11.95
C THR A 54 1.89 9.43 10.78
N HIS A 55 2.73 9.18 9.77
CA HIS A 55 2.37 8.27 8.68
C HIS A 55 2.00 6.87 9.22
N SER A 56 2.72 6.41 10.24
CA SER A 56 2.45 5.15 10.93
C SER A 56 1.09 5.14 11.61
N ASP A 57 0.70 6.23 12.29
CA ASP A 57 -0.61 6.36 12.94
C ASP A 57 -1.74 6.31 11.90
N ASN A 58 -1.56 6.95 10.75
CA ASN A 58 -2.54 6.92 9.67
C ASN A 58 -2.70 5.51 9.05
N ILE A 59 -1.61 4.75 8.94
CA ILE A 59 -1.65 3.33 8.51
C ILE A 59 -2.39 2.48 9.55
N LEU A 60 -2.07 2.66 10.83
CA LEU A 60 -2.72 1.92 11.93
C LEU A 60 -4.22 2.24 12.01
N ASP A 61 -4.62 3.50 11.85
CA ASP A 61 -6.03 3.90 11.81
C ASP A 61 -6.76 3.30 10.60
N ALA A 62 -6.13 3.30 9.43
CA ALA A 62 -6.70 2.70 8.23
C ALA A 62 -6.82 1.16 8.34
N LEU A 63 -5.88 0.49 9.01
CA LEU A 63 -5.98 -0.93 9.36
C LEU A 63 -7.12 -1.18 10.35
N ALA A 64 -7.21 -0.40 11.43
CA ALA A 64 -8.27 -0.52 12.43
C ALA A 64 -9.67 -0.30 11.85
N LYS A 65 -9.79 0.61 10.87
CA LYS A 65 -11.03 0.90 10.13
C LYS A 65 -11.29 -0.07 8.97
N GLY A 66 -10.45 -1.10 8.77
CA GLY A 66 -10.61 -2.10 7.72
C GLY A 66 -10.45 -1.55 6.29
N ARG A 67 -9.83 -0.37 6.14
CA ARG A 67 -9.54 0.25 4.84
C ARG A 67 -8.26 -0.28 4.20
N LEU A 68 -7.38 -0.86 5.02
CA LEU A 68 -6.20 -1.58 4.59
C LEU A 68 -6.37 -3.06 4.94
N ASP A 69 -6.09 -3.92 3.97
CA ASP A 69 -5.99 -5.36 4.19
C ASP A 69 -4.52 -5.67 4.57
N PRO A 70 -4.24 -6.09 5.82
CA PRO A 70 -2.88 -6.37 6.26
C PRO A 70 -2.23 -7.51 5.47
N VAL A 71 -3.01 -8.44 4.91
CA VAL A 71 -2.51 -9.51 4.03
C VAL A 71 -1.99 -8.92 2.71
N LYS A 72 -2.57 -7.79 2.27
CA LYS A 72 -2.18 -7.09 1.04
C LYS A 72 -1.15 -5.98 1.26
N MET A 73 -0.79 -5.64 2.50
CA MET A 73 0.31 -4.69 2.76
C MET A 73 1.63 -5.30 2.24
N GLY A 74 2.12 -4.77 1.12
CA GLY A 74 3.29 -5.28 0.38
C GLY A 74 2.97 -6.11 -0.86
N GLN A 75 1.70 -6.49 -1.06
CA GLN A 75 1.23 -7.30 -2.21
C GLN A 75 0.27 -6.52 -3.11
N TYR A 76 0.37 -5.18 -3.14
CA TYR A 76 -0.67 -4.31 -3.71
C TYR A 76 -0.94 -4.50 -5.21
N ASN A 77 -0.11 -5.26 -5.95
CA ASN A 77 -0.35 -5.60 -7.36
C ASN A 77 0.11 -7.01 -7.76
N ALA A 78 0.45 -7.88 -6.80
CA ALA A 78 0.95 -9.21 -7.12
C ALA A 78 -0.22 -10.19 -7.35
N LYS A 79 -0.19 -10.93 -8.46
CA LYS A 79 -1.16 -12.01 -8.73
C LYS A 79 -0.98 -13.24 -7.82
N LEU A 80 0.20 -13.38 -7.21
CA LEU A 80 0.56 -14.49 -6.34
C LEU A 80 0.73 -13.96 -4.91
N SER A 81 0.31 -14.76 -3.93
CA SER A 81 0.63 -14.59 -2.52
C SER A 81 1.89 -15.37 -2.12
N GLU A 82 2.41 -15.14 -0.92
CA GLU A 82 3.51 -15.94 -0.37
C GLU A 82 3.13 -17.42 -0.24
N HIS A 83 1.87 -17.71 0.09
CA HIS A 83 1.37 -19.08 0.16
C HIS A 83 1.42 -19.77 -1.21
N ASP A 84 0.96 -19.07 -2.26
CA ASP A 84 1.02 -19.58 -3.64
C ASP A 84 2.46 -19.88 -4.05
N VAL A 85 3.41 -19.01 -3.68
CA VAL A 85 4.83 -19.20 -3.97
C VAL A 85 5.38 -20.47 -3.32
N ILE A 86 5.06 -20.70 -2.05
CA ILE A 86 5.47 -21.91 -1.33
C ILE A 86 4.86 -23.16 -1.98
N GLU A 87 3.56 -23.13 -2.31
CA GLU A 87 2.88 -24.25 -2.97
C GLU A 87 3.48 -24.53 -4.37
N ILE A 88 3.69 -23.49 -5.19
CA ILE A 88 4.31 -23.59 -6.52
C ILE A 88 5.69 -24.24 -6.44
N ARG A 89 6.53 -23.79 -5.49
CA ARG A 89 7.88 -24.34 -5.28
C ARG A 89 7.84 -25.81 -4.89
N ASN A 90 6.98 -26.18 -3.94
CA ASN A 90 6.82 -27.56 -3.51
C ASN A 90 6.34 -28.47 -4.64
N LEU A 91 5.26 -28.09 -5.34
CA LEU A 91 4.68 -28.88 -6.44
C LEU A 91 5.63 -29.06 -7.61
N PHE A 92 6.47 -28.05 -7.89
CA PHE A 92 7.46 -28.14 -8.95
C PHE A 92 8.67 -28.99 -8.53
N SER A 93 9.17 -28.82 -7.30
CA SER A 93 10.29 -29.60 -6.76
C SER A 93 9.97 -31.09 -6.63
N SER A 94 8.71 -31.45 -6.33
CA SER A 94 8.24 -32.83 -6.28
C SER A 94 7.88 -33.41 -7.66
N ALA A 95 8.11 -32.68 -8.75
CA ALA A 95 7.69 -33.02 -10.11
C ALA A 95 6.18 -33.35 -10.25
N THR A 96 5.34 -32.86 -9.33
CA THR A 96 3.89 -33.09 -9.32
C THR A 96 3.17 -32.25 -10.38
N ALA A 97 3.73 -31.08 -10.72
CA ALA A 97 3.18 -30.22 -11.76
C ALA A 97 4.29 -29.60 -12.62
N THR A 98 4.00 -29.44 -13.91
CA THR A 98 4.87 -28.71 -14.85
C THR A 98 4.68 -27.20 -14.72
N ARG A 99 5.65 -26.43 -15.21
CA ARG A 99 5.56 -24.96 -15.23
C ARG A 99 4.33 -24.45 -15.99
N THR A 100 3.87 -25.16 -17.02
CA THR A 100 2.67 -24.82 -17.79
C THR A 100 1.41 -25.03 -16.97
N GLN A 101 1.27 -26.18 -16.31
CA GLN A 101 0.11 -26.47 -15.45
C GLN A 101 0.01 -25.50 -14.27
N LEU A 102 1.14 -25.13 -13.67
CA LEU A 102 1.17 -24.13 -12.60
C LEU A 102 0.80 -22.73 -13.13
N ALA A 103 1.29 -22.35 -14.30
CA ALA A 103 0.96 -21.06 -14.90
C ALA A 103 -0.55 -20.91 -15.16
N GLU A 104 -1.17 -21.95 -15.72
CA GLU A 104 -2.62 -22.00 -15.93
C GLU A 104 -3.40 -21.96 -14.61
N ARG A 105 -3.00 -22.78 -13.62
CA ARG A 105 -3.67 -22.88 -12.31
C ARG A 105 -3.69 -21.55 -11.56
N TYR A 106 -2.59 -20.80 -11.59
CA TYR A 106 -2.45 -19.54 -10.87
C TYR A 106 -2.70 -18.29 -11.73
N GLY A 107 -3.08 -18.45 -13.00
CA GLY A 107 -3.40 -17.32 -13.89
C GLY A 107 -2.21 -16.38 -14.17
N VAL A 108 -1.00 -16.92 -14.18
CA VAL A 108 0.27 -16.20 -14.43
C VAL A 108 0.99 -16.76 -15.66
N THR A 109 2.07 -16.10 -16.08
CA THR A 109 2.85 -16.60 -17.23
C THR A 109 3.78 -17.75 -16.82
N ARG A 110 4.15 -18.62 -17.77
CA ARG A 110 5.16 -19.66 -17.55
C ARG A 110 6.49 -19.07 -17.03
N THR A 111 6.86 -17.90 -17.52
CA THR A 111 8.06 -17.16 -17.09
C THR A 111 7.95 -16.73 -15.63
N THR A 112 6.76 -16.32 -15.17
CA THR A 112 6.52 -16.01 -13.75
C THR A 112 6.79 -17.22 -12.87
N ILE A 113 6.28 -18.40 -13.25
CA ILE A 113 6.54 -19.66 -12.53
C ILE A 113 8.04 -20.01 -12.55
N GLU A 114 8.73 -19.78 -13.66
CA GLU A 114 10.17 -19.99 -13.77
C GLU A 114 10.96 -19.12 -12.78
N TYR A 115 10.66 -17.83 -12.67
CA TYR A 115 11.34 -16.95 -11.71
C TYR A 115 11.01 -17.29 -10.26
N VAL A 116 9.76 -17.70 -9.98
CA VAL A 116 9.33 -18.16 -8.65
C VAL A 116 10.08 -19.42 -8.23
N THR A 117 10.17 -20.41 -9.13
CA THR A 117 10.84 -21.71 -8.86
C THR A 117 12.35 -21.59 -8.72
N LYS A 118 12.98 -20.66 -9.47
CA LYS A 118 14.41 -20.32 -9.35
C LYS A 118 14.75 -19.40 -8.17
N GLY A 119 13.74 -18.89 -7.45
CA GLY A 119 13.94 -17.90 -6.39
C GLY A 119 14.47 -16.54 -6.87
N SER A 120 14.40 -16.26 -8.18
CA SER A 120 14.83 -14.96 -8.73
C SER A 120 13.87 -13.84 -8.36
N THR A 121 12.58 -14.18 -8.19
CA THR A 121 11.56 -13.36 -7.53
C THR A 121 11.13 -14.01 -6.22
N TRP A 122 10.53 -13.23 -5.32
CA TRP A 122 10.11 -13.73 -3.99
C TRP A 122 11.26 -14.34 -3.20
N GLN A 123 12.40 -13.64 -3.16
CA GLN A 123 13.64 -14.07 -2.48
C GLN A 123 13.46 -14.22 -0.97
N HIS A 124 12.53 -13.45 -0.38
CA HIS A 124 12.23 -13.48 1.05
C HIS A 124 11.30 -14.64 1.45
N VAL A 125 10.65 -15.30 0.49
CA VAL A 125 9.76 -16.44 0.74
C VAL A 125 10.57 -17.73 0.76
N GLY A 126 10.25 -18.66 1.65
CA GLY A 126 10.93 -19.96 1.76
C GLY A 126 10.48 -21.02 0.73
N GLY A 127 10.80 -22.28 0.98
CA GLY A 127 10.47 -23.42 0.11
C GLY A 127 11.61 -23.83 -0.83
N PRO A 128 11.48 -25.00 -1.50
CA PRO A 128 12.54 -25.55 -2.33
C PRO A 128 12.72 -24.76 -3.63
N ILE A 129 13.97 -24.40 -3.93
CA ILE A 129 14.38 -23.70 -5.15
C ILE A 129 15.07 -24.71 -6.08
N VAL A 130 14.75 -24.64 -7.36
CA VAL A 130 15.18 -25.60 -8.41
C VAL A 130 15.55 -24.91 -9.71
#